data_AF-A0A1R4IJX0-F1
#
_entry.id   AF-A0A1R4IJX0-F1
#
_cell.length_a   1.000
_cell.length_b   1.000
_cell.length_c   1.000
_cell.angle_alpha   90.00
_cell.angle_beta   90.00
_cell.angle_gamma   90.00
#
_symmetry.space_group_name_H-M   'P 1'
#
loop_
_entity.id
_entity.type
_entity.pdbx_description
1 polymer ?
#
loop_
_entity_poly.entity_id
_entity_poly.type
_entity_poly.pdbx_seq_one_letter_code
_entity_poly.pdbx_strand_id
1 'polypeptide(L)'
;MNLLFKPAKALGVSLLLASAFITQPVLANGPIGEHVNHLQANLKSYAEEVEWMVGKVDTMVSDYDTKGAKAVKTDDLIEYWESVKFHSAIETNFVPVYASIWQGIYGVKMAIENKQPAAEVRKQQQAMNNALWQGLGAVKLAAKFQQQGLLANVTTTATKEMTQSATIDEIKHRLDRVVAKFAERLNDEATEIVHDTYLHLFEGVEGTLIAQDANLVEVLEKDFNVTLPLAISSNKSVDEVRNVISDMQTKLDRAKTLIEKAEKTRKDVF
;
A
#
# COMPACT_ATOMS: atom_id res chain seq x y z
N MET A 1 52.90 -10.45 62.89
CA MET A 1 53.90 -9.44 62.48
C MET A 1 54.40 -9.86 61.10
N ASN A 2 53.63 -9.53 60.06
CA ASN A 2 53.87 -8.46 59.08
C ASN A 2 54.93 -8.81 58.01
N LEU A 3 54.47 -8.93 56.76
CA LEU A 3 54.95 -8.21 55.55
C LEU A 3 54.19 -8.79 54.34
N LEU A 4 53.06 -8.21 53.92
CA LEU A 4 52.94 -7.12 52.93
C LEU A 4 53.58 -7.46 51.57
N PHE A 5 52.77 -8.01 50.66
CA PHE A 5 52.91 -7.75 49.22
C PHE A 5 51.58 -7.20 48.69
N LYS A 6 51.64 -5.97 48.15
CA LYS A 6 50.51 -5.24 47.57
C LYS A 6 50.10 -5.88 46.23
N PRO A 7 48.80 -6.05 45.93
CA PRO A 7 48.37 -6.29 44.56
C PRO A 7 48.17 -4.95 43.82
N ALA A 8 48.69 -4.89 42.60
CA ALA A 8 48.50 -3.80 41.66
C ALA A 8 47.00 -3.65 41.33
N LYS A 9 46.49 -2.41 41.36
CA LYS A 9 45.15 -2.07 40.90
C LYS A 9 45.10 -2.22 39.37
N ALA A 10 44.58 -3.34 38.89
CA ALA A 10 44.12 -3.44 37.51
C ALA A 10 42.75 -2.74 37.42
N LEU A 11 42.71 -1.59 36.74
CA LEU A 11 41.47 -0.98 36.28
C LEU A 11 40.83 -1.93 35.27
N GLY A 12 39.86 -2.73 35.71
CA GLY A 12 38.97 -3.47 34.83
C GLY A 12 37.95 -2.52 34.24
N VAL A 13 38.14 -2.16 32.97
CA VAL A 13 37.17 -1.42 32.16
C VAL A 13 35.96 -2.33 31.93
N SER A 14 34.84 -2.02 32.59
CA SER A 14 33.55 -2.65 32.33
C SER A 14 33.07 -2.23 30.94
N LEU A 15 33.19 -3.12 29.95
CA LEU A 15 32.60 -2.94 28.63
C LEU A 15 31.11 -3.31 28.72
N LEU A 16 30.27 -2.32 29.05
CA LEU A 16 28.82 -2.43 28.87
C LEU A 16 28.53 -2.45 27.37
N LEU A 17 28.34 -3.64 26.79
CA LEU A 17 27.70 -3.76 25.48
C LEU A 17 26.24 -3.35 25.63
N ALA A 18 25.96 -2.06 25.41
CA ALA A 18 24.62 -1.59 25.16
C ALA A 18 24.21 -2.10 23.77
N SER A 19 23.41 -3.18 23.74
CA SER A 19 22.72 -3.63 22.53
C SER A 19 21.73 -2.55 22.11
N ALA A 20 22.18 -1.62 21.27
CA ALA A 20 21.29 -0.70 20.58
C ALA A 20 20.47 -1.54 19.59
N PHE A 21 19.26 -1.91 19.99
CA PHE A 21 18.25 -2.33 19.04
C PHE A 21 17.95 -1.12 18.18
N ILE A 22 18.54 -1.09 16.97
CA ILE A 22 18.12 -0.16 15.93
C ILE A 22 16.72 -0.63 15.53
N THR A 23 15.69 0.01 16.10
CA THR A 23 14.33 -0.13 15.57
C THR A 23 14.35 0.44 14.17
N GLN A 24 14.45 -0.43 13.16
CA GLN A 24 14.17 -0.01 11.79
C GLN A 24 12.71 0.46 11.77
N PRO A 25 12.41 1.62 11.15
CA PRO A 25 11.02 2.01 10.97
C PRO A 25 10.34 0.89 10.20
N VAL A 26 9.31 0.29 10.81
CA VAL A 26 8.35 -0.55 10.09
C VAL A 26 7.63 0.41 9.15
N LEU A 27 8.07 0.44 7.90
CA LEU A 27 7.32 1.10 6.83
C LEU A 27 5.99 0.36 6.74
N ALA A 28 4.88 1.09 6.82
CA ALA A 28 3.53 0.53 6.77
C ALA A 28 3.32 -0.27 5.47
N ASN A 29 3.95 0.17 4.39
CA ASN A 29 4.15 -0.66 3.20
C ASN A 29 5.45 -1.42 3.34
N GLY A 30 5.38 -2.75 3.44
CA GLY A 30 6.56 -3.59 3.30
C GLY A 30 7.25 -3.20 1.99
N PRO A 31 8.55 -2.81 1.99
CA PRO A 31 9.22 -2.48 0.73
C PRO A 31 9.01 -3.63 -0.24
N ILE A 32 8.71 -3.34 -1.52
CA ILE A 32 8.65 -4.36 -2.60
C ILE A 32 9.86 -5.26 -2.43
N GLY A 33 9.62 -6.40 -1.78
CA GLY A 33 10.70 -7.15 -1.15
C GLY A 33 11.25 -8.14 -2.15
N GLU A 34 12.41 -8.72 -1.85
CA GLU A 34 12.99 -9.78 -2.69
C GLU A 34 11.98 -10.91 -2.98
N HIS A 35 10.99 -11.10 -2.11
CA HIS A 35 9.92 -12.08 -2.29
C HIS A 35 9.16 -11.95 -3.62
N VAL A 36 8.98 -10.74 -4.19
CA VAL A 36 8.29 -10.56 -5.48
C VAL A 36 9.11 -11.09 -6.66
N ASN A 37 10.44 -11.15 -6.50
CA ASN A 37 11.35 -11.75 -7.48
C ASN A 37 11.52 -13.27 -7.30
N HIS A 38 10.91 -13.84 -6.24
CA HIS A 38 10.92 -15.28 -5.92
C HIS A 38 9.51 -15.78 -5.62
N LEU A 39 8.54 -15.50 -6.50
CA LEU A 39 7.12 -15.76 -6.26
C LEU A 39 6.85 -17.23 -5.91
N GLN A 40 7.45 -18.17 -6.65
CA GLN A 40 7.25 -19.60 -6.43
C GLN A 40 7.61 -20.02 -5.00
N ALA A 41 8.72 -19.51 -4.46
CA ALA A 41 9.18 -19.85 -3.13
C ALA A 41 8.25 -19.31 -2.03
N ASN A 42 7.46 -18.28 -2.34
CA ASN A 42 6.60 -17.59 -1.39
C ASN A 42 5.11 -17.94 -1.54
N LEU A 43 4.71 -18.73 -2.54
CA LEU A 43 3.30 -19.08 -2.80
C LEU A 43 2.57 -19.66 -1.59
N LYS A 44 3.25 -20.45 -0.75
CA LYS A 44 2.66 -20.99 0.48
C LYS A 44 2.34 -19.86 1.46
N SER A 45 3.28 -18.95 1.69
CA SER A 45 3.09 -17.78 2.56
C SER A 45 1.94 -16.91 2.06
N TYR A 46 1.87 -16.65 0.75
CA TYR A 46 0.78 -15.84 0.18
C TYR A 46 -0.59 -16.50 0.35
N ALA A 47 -0.67 -17.82 0.23
CA ALA A 47 -1.93 -18.54 0.46
C ALA A 47 -2.35 -18.45 1.94
N GLU A 48 -1.41 -18.63 2.87
CA GLU A 48 -1.65 -18.49 4.31
C GLU A 48 -2.07 -17.06 4.69
N GLU A 49 -1.47 -16.04 4.08
CA GLU A 49 -1.83 -14.63 4.26
C GLU A 49 -3.24 -14.31 3.74
N VAL A 50 -3.62 -14.85 2.57
CA VAL A 50 -4.99 -14.71 2.04
C VAL A 50 -6.00 -15.37 2.98
N GLU A 51 -5.74 -16.59 3.44
CA GLU A 51 -6.61 -17.28 4.41
C GLU A 51 -6.73 -16.51 5.73
N TRP A 52 -5.61 -15.99 6.23
CA TRP A 52 -5.57 -15.17 7.43
C TRP A 52 -6.42 -13.90 7.29
N MET A 53 -6.28 -13.18 6.17
CA MET A 53 -7.04 -11.96 5.90
C MET A 53 -8.54 -12.25 5.81
N VAL A 54 -8.93 -13.28 5.06
CA VAL A 54 -10.33 -13.74 4.98
C VAL A 54 -10.89 -14.03 6.37
N GLY A 55 -10.13 -14.74 7.23
CA GLY A 55 -10.55 -15.05 8.60
C GLY A 55 -10.66 -13.84 9.52
N LYS A 56 -9.73 -12.87 9.40
CA LYS A 56 -9.75 -11.62 10.16
C LYS A 56 -10.97 -10.77 9.83
N VAL A 57 -11.24 -10.57 8.54
CA VAL A 57 -12.41 -9.81 8.10
C VAL A 57 -13.71 -10.56 8.43
N ASP A 58 -13.73 -11.89 8.35
CA ASP A 58 -14.89 -12.68 8.78
C ASP A 58 -15.23 -12.49 10.26
N THR A 59 -14.20 -12.49 11.11
CA THR A 59 -14.35 -12.22 12.54
C THR A 59 -14.90 -10.80 12.76
N MET A 60 -14.34 -9.79 12.07
CA MET A 60 -14.79 -8.41 12.16
C MET A 60 -16.26 -8.26 11.74
N VAL A 61 -16.66 -8.84 10.60
CA VAL A 61 -18.06 -8.74 10.13
C VAL A 61 -19.02 -9.51 11.05
N SER A 62 -18.58 -10.61 11.67
CA SER A 62 -19.35 -11.34 12.69
C SER A 62 -19.53 -10.52 13.97
N ASP A 63 -18.48 -9.82 14.41
CA ASP A 63 -18.55 -8.90 15.55
C ASP A 63 -19.45 -7.70 15.24
N TYR A 64 -19.41 -7.18 14.02
CA TYR A 64 -20.32 -6.14 13.56
C TYR A 64 -21.80 -6.60 13.63
N ASP A 65 -22.10 -7.79 13.12
CA ASP A 65 -23.46 -8.36 13.09
C ASP A 65 -24.01 -8.57 14.51
N THR A 66 -23.18 -9.07 15.43
CA THR A 66 -23.61 -9.47 16.77
C THR A 66 -23.52 -8.36 17.81
N LYS A 67 -22.57 -7.43 17.67
CA LYS A 67 -22.25 -6.39 18.68
C LYS A 67 -22.37 -4.95 18.13
N GLY A 68 -22.60 -4.79 16.83
CA GLY A 68 -22.79 -3.51 16.17
C GLY A 68 -21.49 -2.74 15.87
N ALA A 69 -21.63 -1.61 15.16
CA ALA A 69 -20.52 -0.80 14.65
C ALA A 69 -19.47 -0.37 15.69
N LYS A 70 -19.86 -0.18 16.95
CA LYS A 70 -18.92 0.26 18.01
C LYS A 70 -17.96 -0.84 18.46
N ALA A 71 -18.24 -2.09 18.13
CA ALA A 71 -17.42 -3.23 18.53
C ALA A 71 -16.28 -3.54 17.55
N VAL A 72 -16.19 -2.80 16.44
CA VAL A 72 -15.23 -3.03 15.36
C VAL A 72 -14.48 -1.75 15.04
N LYS A 73 -13.17 -1.86 14.75
CA LYS A 73 -12.34 -0.76 14.25
C LYS A 73 -12.09 -1.02 12.77
N THR A 74 -12.77 -0.27 11.91
CA THR A 74 -12.72 -0.49 10.46
C THR A 74 -11.38 -0.09 9.83
N ASP A 75 -10.57 0.73 10.51
CA ASP A 75 -9.20 1.03 10.08
C ASP A 75 -8.30 -0.21 10.11
N ASP A 76 -8.63 -1.21 10.95
CA ASP A 76 -7.88 -2.47 11.00
C ASP A 76 -7.93 -3.22 9.65
N LEU A 77 -8.93 -2.96 8.79
CA LEU A 77 -8.98 -3.54 7.44
C LEU A 77 -7.79 -3.12 6.58
N ILE A 78 -7.37 -1.86 6.71
CA ILE A 78 -6.21 -1.32 5.99
C ILE A 78 -4.94 -1.88 6.60
N GLU A 79 -4.84 -1.86 7.95
CA GLU A 79 -3.70 -2.43 8.68
C GLU A 79 -3.49 -3.92 8.35
N TYR A 80 -4.56 -4.71 8.22
CA TYR A 80 -4.46 -6.13 7.83
C TYR A 80 -3.93 -6.30 6.42
N TRP A 81 -4.38 -5.46 5.48
CA TRP A 81 -3.95 -5.52 4.08
C TRP A 81 -2.48 -5.15 3.92
N GLU A 82 -2.05 -4.07 4.56
CA GLU A 82 -0.66 -3.60 4.54
C GLU A 82 0.30 -4.58 5.25
N SER A 83 -0.21 -5.37 6.21
CA SER A 83 0.61 -6.31 6.97
C SER A 83 1.04 -7.59 6.22
N VAL A 84 0.43 -7.89 5.08
CA VAL A 84 0.70 -9.15 4.33
C VAL A 84 1.63 -8.90 3.15
N LYS A 85 2.57 -9.83 2.88
CA LYS A 85 3.46 -9.71 1.71
C LYS A 85 2.76 -10.00 0.40
N PHE A 86 1.62 -10.68 0.45
CA PHE A 86 0.74 -10.89 -0.69
C PHE A 86 0.31 -9.57 -1.34
N HIS A 87 0.19 -8.49 -0.55
CA HIS A 87 -0.06 -7.12 -1.04
C HIS A 87 0.93 -6.73 -2.15
N SER A 88 2.23 -6.71 -1.87
CA SER A 88 3.22 -6.29 -2.87
C SER A 88 3.37 -7.32 -4.01
N ALA A 89 3.03 -8.59 -3.77
CA ALA A 89 3.07 -9.62 -4.81
C ALA A 89 1.97 -9.42 -5.87
N ILE A 90 0.74 -9.08 -5.48
CA ILE A 90 -0.34 -8.83 -6.43
C ILE A 90 -0.23 -7.45 -7.08
N GLU A 91 0.16 -6.45 -6.30
CA GLU A 91 0.47 -5.09 -6.77
C GLU A 91 1.42 -5.07 -7.97
N THR A 92 2.51 -5.83 -7.89
CA THR A 92 3.57 -5.85 -8.90
C THR A 92 3.30 -6.78 -10.08
N ASN A 93 2.32 -7.68 -10.00
CA ASN A 93 2.11 -8.73 -11.02
C ASN A 93 0.75 -8.67 -11.70
N PHE A 94 -0.28 -8.09 -11.07
CA PHE A 94 -1.63 -8.09 -11.66
C PHE A 94 -2.53 -6.97 -11.11
N VAL A 95 -2.31 -5.76 -11.61
CA VAL A 95 -2.93 -4.53 -11.11
C VAL A 95 -4.46 -4.48 -11.16
N PRO A 96 -5.15 -5.02 -12.21
CA PRO A 96 -6.62 -5.02 -12.21
C PRO A 96 -7.25 -5.76 -11.03
N VAL A 97 -6.58 -6.81 -10.54
CA VAL A 97 -7.05 -7.57 -9.37
C VAL A 97 -6.66 -6.87 -8.07
N TYR A 98 -5.50 -6.21 -8.02
CA TYR A 98 -5.10 -5.36 -6.88
C TYR A 98 -6.15 -4.26 -6.61
N ALA A 99 -6.62 -3.55 -7.64
CA ALA A 99 -7.69 -2.57 -7.49
C ALA A 99 -9.00 -3.19 -6.98
N SER A 100 -9.36 -4.39 -7.46
CA SER A 100 -10.55 -5.10 -7.02
C SER A 100 -10.49 -5.52 -5.54
N ILE A 101 -9.29 -5.84 -5.03
CA ILE A 101 -9.06 -6.15 -3.60
C ILE A 101 -9.31 -4.88 -2.76
N TRP A 102 -8.70 -3.76 -3.14
CA TRP A 102 -8.92 -2.46 -2.48
C TRP A 102 -10.40 -2.04 -2.48
N GLN A 103 -11.10 -2.23 -3.59
CA GLN A 103 -12.55 -1.98 -3.67
C GLN A 103 -13.34 -2.86 -2.69
N GLY A 104 -12.97 -4.14 -2.56
CA GLY A 104 -13.58 -5.04 -1.58
C GLY A 104 -13.32 -4.60 -0.13
N ILE A 105 -12.08 -4.23 0.20
CA ILE A 105 -11.67 -3.73 1.51
C ILE A 105 -12.48 -2.49 1.89
N TYR A 106 -12.49 -1.46 1.03
CA TYR A 106 -13.26 -0.25 1.28
C TYR A 106 -14.76 -0.49 1.22
N GLY A 107 -15.23 -1.46 0.43
CA GLY A 107 -16.63 -1.89 0.42
C GLY A 107 -17.08 -2.35 1.81
N VAL A 108 -16.30 -3.19 2.48
CA VAL A 108 -16.57 -3.64 3.85
C VAL A 108 -16.49 -2.47 4.83
N LYS A 109 -15.39 -1.70 4.79
CA LYS A 109 -15.14 -0.53 5.66
C LYS A 109 -16.32 0.46 5.62
N MET A 110 -16.67 0.91 4.42
CA MET A 110 -17.74 1.89 4.21
C MET A 110 -19.12 1.32 4.56
N ALA A 111 -19.39 0.04 4.31
CA ALA A 111 -20.66 -0.57 4.69
C ALA A 111 -20.85 -0.60 6.21
N ILE A 112 -19.79 -0.91 6.97
CA ILE A 112 -19.80 -0.87 8.44
C ILE A 112 -19.93 0.57 8.96
N GLU A 113 -19.13 1.51 8.44
CA GLU A 113 -19.14 2.92 8.87
C GLU A 113 -20.49 3.60 8.61
N ASN A 114 -21.12 3.27 7.48
CA ASN A 114 -22.46 3.73 7.14
C ASN A 114 -23.58 2.94 7.83
N LYS A 115 -23.24 2.00 8.72
CA LYS A 115 -24.18 1.18 9.51
C LYS A 115 -25.18 0.41 8.63
N GLN A 116 -24.71 -0.09 7.49
CA GLN A 116 -25.52 -0.90 6.59
C GLN A 116 -25.93 -2.23 7.26
N PRO A 117 -27.03 -2.88 6.84
CA PRO A 117 -27.41 -4.18 7.38
C PRO A 117 -26.28 -5.20 7.25
N ALA A 118 -26.12 -6.10 8.22
CA ALA A 118 -25.03 -7.09 8.22
C ALA A 118 -25.00 -7.93 6.94
N ALA A 119 -26.17 -8.26 6.39
CA ALA A 119 -26.28 -8.94 5.09
C ALA A 119 -25.61 -8.17 3.94
N GLU A 120 -25.66 -6.84 3.94
CA GLU A 120 -24.99 -6.01 2.93
C GLU A 120 -23.47 -5.97 3.15
N VAL A 121 -23.03 -5.87 4.41
CA VAL A 121 -21.60 -5.98 4.76
C VAL A 121 -21.05 -7.35 4.31
N ARG A 122 -21.80 -8.43 4.50
CA ARG A 122 -21.43 -9.79 4.04
C ARG A 122 -21.29 -9.89 2.52
N LYS A 123 -22.09 -9.16 1.74
CA LYS A 123 -21.90 -9.12 0.27
C LYS A 123 -20.57 -8.47 -0.09
N GLN A 124 -20.23 -7.36 0.57
CA GLN A 124 -18.94 -6.68 0.36
C GLN A 124 -17.77 -7.58 0.77
N GLN A 125 -17.89 -8.29 1.90
CA GLN A 125 -16.91 -9.29 2.34
C GLN A 125 -16.74 -10.40 1.28
N GLN A 126 -17.85 -10.91 0.73
CA GLN A 126 -17.77 -11.95 -0.30
C GLN A 126 -17.07 -11.44 -1.57
N ALA A 127 -17.34 -10.21 -1.99
CA ALA A 127 -16.64 -9.58 -3.11
C ALA A 127 -15.13 -9.45 -2.83
N MET A 128 -14.76 -8.99 -1.63
CA MET A 128 -13.36 -8.91 -1.19
C MET A 128 -12.69 -10.29 -1.20
N ASN A 129 -13.33 -11.32 -0.64
CA ASN A 129 -12.80 -12.68 -0.62
C ASN A 129 -12.56 -13.20 -2.03
N ASN A 130 -13.52 -12.99 -2.94
CA ASN A 130 -13.37 -13.39 -4.34
C ASN A 130 -12.17 -12.69 -4.99
N ALA A 131 -11.98 -11.39 -4.77
CA ALA A 131 -10.86 -10.63 -5.29
C ALA A 131 -9.51 -11.15 -4.73
N LEU A 132 -9.43 -11.46 -3.44
CA LEU A 132 -8.23 -12.04 -2.81
C LEU A 132 -7.87 -13.40 -3.44
N TRP A 133 -8.87 -14.29 -3.63
CA TRP A 133 -8.63 -15.59 -4.24
C TRP A 133 -8.26 -15.50 -5.73
N GLN A 134 -8.86 -14.57 -6.47
CA GLN A 134 -8.46 -14.25 -7.83
C GLN A 134 -7.02 -13.73 -7.87
N GLY A 135 -6.64 -12.88 -6.92
CA GLY A 135 -5.28 -12.35 -6.81
C GLY A 135 -4.27 -13.46 -6.55
N LEU A 136 -4.58 -14.39 -5.65
CA LEU A 136 -3.73 -15.55 -5.41
C LEU A 136 -3.59 -16.42 -6.67
N GLY A 137 -4.66 -16.56 -7.46
CA GLY A 137 -4.62 -17.22 -8.77
C GLY A 137 -3.69 -16.50 -9.76
N ALA A 138 -3.76 -15.17 -9.82
CA ALA A 138 -2.89 -14.36 -10.67
C ALA A 138 -1.42 -14.47 -10.26
N VAL A 139 -1.11 -14.42 -8.95
CA VAL A 139 0.26 -14.60 -8.44
C VAL A 139 0.79 -16.01 -8.74
N LYS A 140 -0.04 -17.06 -8.66
CA LYS A 140 0.35 -18.43 -9.07
C LYS A 140 0.69 -18.51 -10.56
N LEU A 141 -0.06 -17.81 -11.41
CA LEU A 141 0.24 -17.73 -12.84
C LEU A 141 1.53 -16.94 -13.10
N ALA A 142 1.70 -15.80 -12.43
CA ALA A 142 2.91 -14.98 -12.51
C ALA A 142 4.15 -15.77 -12.05
N ALA A 143 4.06 -16.55 -10.97
CA ALA A 143 5.14 -17.43 -10.53
C ALA A 143 5.58 -18.43 -11.62
N LYS A 144 4.62 -18.99 -12.36
CA LYS A 144 4.93 -19.88 -13.50
C LYS A 144 5.64 -19.13 -14.63
N PHE A 145 5.20 -17.92 -14.96
CA PHE A 145 5.86 -17.09 -15.99
C PHE A 145 7.26 -16.62 -15.54
N GLN A 146 7.44 -16.29 -14.27
CA GLN A 146 8.74 -15.97 -13.68
C GLN A 146 9.72 -17.14 -13.82
N GLN A 147 9.30 -18.37 -13.50
CA GLN A 147 10.12 -19.58 -13.69
C GLN A 147 10.51 -19.83 -15.15
N GLN A 148 9.68 -19.37 -16.09
CA GLN A 148 9.92 -19.48 -17.52
C GLN A 148 10.79 -18.33 -18.06
N GLY A 149 11.20 -17.37 -17.21
CA GLY A 149 11.96 -16.19 -17.63
C GLY A 149 11.14 -15.20 -18.46
N LEU A 150 9.80 -15.26 -18.36
CA LEU A 150 8.88 -14.40 -19.12
C LEU A 150 8.52 -13.11 -18.40
N LEU A 151 8.91 -12.96 -17.12
CA LEU A 151 8.73 -11.73 -16.34
C LEU A 151 10.08 -11.08 -16.10
N ALA A 152 10.13 -9.75 -16.24
CA ALA A 152 11.26 -8.97 -15.82
C ALA A 152 11.36 -8.97 -14.28
N ASN A 153 12.57 -8.84 -13.75
CA ASN A 153 12.75 -8.64 -12.32
C ASN A 153 12.16 -7.29 -11.93
N VAL A 154 11.38 -7.28 -10.86
CA VAL A 154 10.86 -6.05 -10.27
C VAL A 154 12.01 -5.35 -9.57
N THR A 155 12.39 -4.19 -10.08
CA THR A 155 13.33 -3.28 -9.44
C THR A 155 12.53 -2.19 -8.73
N THR A 156 12.85 -1.87 -7.49
CA THR A 156 12.23 -0.77 -6.74
C THR A 156 12.27 0.52 -7.57
N THR A 157 11.11 1.06 -7.93
CA THR A 157 10.89 2.23 -8.80
C THR A 157 11.24 3.57 -8.14
N ALA A 158 12.28 3.61 -7.31
CA ALA A 158 12.95 4.86 -7.00
C ALA A 158 13.91 5.19 -8.16
N THR A 159 13.38 5.65 -9.31
CA THR A 159 14.24 6.10 -10.41
C THR A 159 15.11 7.26 -9.94
N LYS A 160 16.42 7.07 -10.04
CA LYS A 160 17.49 7.93 -9.54
C LYS A 160 17.56 9.33 -10.22
N GLU A 161 16.68 9.64 -11.16
CA GLU A 161 16.79 10.82 -12.03
C GLU A 161 15.81 11.96 -11.71
N MET A 162 14.73 11.71 -10.95
CA MET A 162 13.74 12.74 -10.59
C MET A 162 13.69 12.98 -9.07
N THR A 163 13.51 14.23 -8.64
CA THR A 163 13.21 14.55 -7.25
C THR A 163 11.79 14.06 -6.92
N GLN A 164 11.50 13.77 -5.65
CA GLN A 164 10.16 13.33 -5.25
C GLN A 164 9.10 14.40 -5.54
N SER A 165 9.48 15.68 -5.43
CA SER A 165 8.65 16.81 -5.83
C SER A 165 8.32 16.82 -7.34
N ALA A 166 9.28 16.45 -8.20
CA ALA A 166 9.05 16.32 -9.64
C ALA A 166 8.20 15.08 -9.99
N THR A 167 8.32 14.00 -9.21
CA THR A 167 7.44 12.82 -9.33
C THR A 167 5.97 13.18 -9.12
N ILE A 168 5.66 14.08 -8.18
CA ILE A 168 4.28 14.56 -7.98
C ILE A 168 3.75 15.29 -9.23
N ASP A 169 4.57 16.10 -9.89
CA ASP A 169 4.14 16.80 -11.12
C ASP A 169 3.83 15.83 -12.26
N GLU A 170 4.65 14.78 -12.42
CA GLU A 170 4.41 13.73 -13.41
C GLU A 170 3.12 12.94 -13.08
N ILE A 171 2.86 12.63 -11.81
CA ILE A 171 1.60 12.00 -11.38
C ILE A 171 0.40 12.85 -11.83
N LYS A 172 0.43 14.17 -11.59
CA LYS A 172 -0.66 15.07 -11.98
C LYS A 172 -0.87 15.08 -13.50
N HIS A 173 0.21 15.15 -14.27
CA HIS A 173 0.14 15.11 -15.74
C HIS A 173 -0.45 13.79 -16.26
N ARG A 174 -0.12 12.65 -15.63
CA ARG A 174 -0.74 11.37 -15.97
C ARG A 174 -2.22 11.32 -15.64
N LEU A 175 -2.65 11.90 -14.52
CA LEU A 175 -4.07 12.03 -14.20
C LEU A 175 -4.82 12.87 -15.25
N ASP A 176 -4.22 13.94 -15.80
CA ASP A 176 -4.82 14.66 -16.93
C ASP A 176 -5.01 13.76 -18.16
N ARG A 177 -4.03 12.87 -18.44
CA ARG A 177 -4.15 11.87 -19.51
C ARG A 177 -5.27 10.86 -19.25
N VAL A 178 -5.54 10.49 -18.01
CA VAL A 178 -6.69 9.62 -17.65
C VAL A 178 -7.99 10.26 -18.11
N VAL A 179 -8.21 11.55 -17.84
CA VAL A 179 -9.42 12.28 -18.31
C VAL A 179 -9.51 12.23 -19.83
N ALA A 180 -8.40 12.49 -20.53
CA ALA A 180 -8.36 12.48 -21.99
C ALA A 180 -8.73 11.10 -22.56
N LYS A 181 -8.10 10.02 -22.06
CA LYS A 181 -8.37 8.65 -22.48
C LYS A 181 -9.79 8.20 -22.17
N PHE A 182 -10.31 8.57 -21.01
CA PHE A 182 -11.69 8.33 -20.66
C PHE A 182 -12.67 9.07 -21.61
N ALA A 183 -12.38 10.32 -21.95
CA ALA A 183 -13.18 11.09 -22.92
C ALA A 183 -13.15 10.50 -24.34
N GLU A 184 -12.03 9.86 -24.72
CA GLU A 184 -11.88 9.08 -25.96
C GLU A 184 -12.62 7.73 -25.92
N ARG A 185 -13.27 7.37 -24.80
CA ARG A 185 -13.90 6.07 -24.51
C ARG A 185 -12.91 4.90 -24.47
N LEU A 186 -11.66 5.19 -24.17
CA LEU A 186 -10.58 4.20 -24.00
C LEU A 186 -10.45 3.88 -22.50
N ASN A 187 -11.48 3.23 -21.95
CA ASN A 187 -11.59 2.99 -20.51
C ASN A 187 -10.47 2.07 -19.98
N ASP A 188 -10.04 1.10 -20.79
CA ASP A 188 -8.96 0.19 -20.42
C ASP A 188 -7.61 0.93 -20.36
N GLU A 189 -7.31 1.79 -21.34
CA GLU A 189 -6.11 2.65 -21.32
C GLU A 189 -6.15 3.67 -20.16
N ALA A 190 -7.32 4.24 -19.88
CA ALA A 190 -7.48 5.16 -18.75
C ALA A 190 -7.20 4.45 -17.42
N THR A 191 -7.73 3.24 -17.25
CA THR A 191 -7.50 2.37 -16.10
C THR A 191 -6.02 1.99 -15.97
N GLU A 192 -5.37 1.60 -17.07
CA GLU A 192 -3.94 1.29 -17.10
C GLU A 192 -3.08 2.49 -16.68
N ILE A 193 -3.39 3.70 -17.16
CA ILE A 193 -2.65 4.90 -16.76
C ILE A 193 -2.80 5.17 -15.25
N VAL A 194 -4.00 5.03 -14.66
CA VAL A 194 -4.19 5.20 -13.20
C VAL A 194 -3.30 4.23 -12.44
N HIS A 195 -3.32 2.98 -12.85
CA HIS A 195 -2.56 1.89 -12.25
C HIS A 195 -1.05 2.10 -12.35
N ASP A 196 -0.54 2.37 -13.55
CA ASP A 196 0.88 2.66 -13.78
C ASP A 196 1.36 3.87 -13.00
N THR A 197 0.49 4.87 -12.84
CA THR A 197 0.80 6.09 -12.09
C THR A 197 0.95 5.80 -10.59
N TYR A 198 0.08 4.96 -10.03
CA TYR A 198 0.19 4.55 -8.64
C TYR A 198 1.50 3.79 -8.40
N LEU A 199 1.72 2.69 -9.13
CA LEU A 199 2.84 1.78 -8.94
C LEU A 199 4.21 2.44 -9.18
N HIS A 200 4.35 3.08 -10.33
CA HIS A 200 5.67 3.52 -10.77
C HIS A 200 6.04 4.90 -10.23
N LEU A 201 5.10 5.66 -9.69
CA LEU A 201 5.33 7.04 -9.25
C LEU A 201 4.86 7.30 -7.82
N PHE A 202 3.62 6.94 -7.47
CA PHE A 202 3.09 7.26 -6.14
C PHE A 202 3.79 6.47 -5.04
N GLU A 203 4.05 5.17 -5.23
CA GLU A 203 4.85 4.37 -4.28
C GLU A 203 6.23 5.00 -4.01
N GLY A 204 6.84 5.61 -5.04
CA GLY A 204 8.17 6.23 -4.94
C GLY A 204 8.23 7.46 -4.03
N VAL A 205 7.09 8.12 -3.78
CA VAL A 205 6.99 9.31 -2.91
C VAL A 205 6.38 8.99 -1.54
N GLU A 206 5.71 7.84 -1.44
CA GLU A 206 4.89 7.47 -0.29
C GLU A 206 5.68 7.39 1.01
N GLY A 207 6.83 6.72 1.02
CA GLY A 207 7.63 6.57 2.23
C GLY A 207 8.08 7.91 2.85
N THR A 208 8.22 8.96 2.03
CA THR A 208 8.47 10.32 2.54
C THR A 208 7.18 11.00 3.00
N LEU A 209 6.08 10.83 2.27
CA LEU A 209 4.79 11.41 2.61
C LEU A 209 4.19 10.84 3.88
N ILE A 210 4.26 9.52 4.11
CA ILE A 210 3.66 8.87 5.27
C ILE A 210 4.30 9.35 6.58
N ALA A 211 5.60 9.69 6.55
CA ALA A 211 6.30 10.29 7.68
C ALA A 211 5.86 11.74 7.98
N GLN A 212 5.24 12.42 7.00
CA GLN A 212 4.73 13.79 7.16
C GLN A 212 3.23 13.81 7.45
N ASP A 213 2.44 12.96 6.79
CA ASP A 213 0.98 12.97 6.81
C ASP A 213 0.40 11.64 6.32
N ALA A 214 0.29 10.66 7.22
CA ALA A 214 -0.24 9.33 6.91
C ALA A 214 -1.71 9.37 6.42
N ASN A 215 -2.52 10.29 6.95
CA ASN A 215 -3.92 10.43 6.52
C ASN A 215 -4.02 10.92 5.07
N LEU A 216 -3.10 11.79 4.63
CA LEU A 216 -3.05 12.23 3.24
C LEU A 216 -2.69 11.07 2.30
N VAL A 217 -1.76 10.20 2.72
CA VAL A 217 -1.39 9.00 1.97
C VAL A 217 -2.60 8.07 1.81
N GLU A 218 -3.24 7.66 2.90
CA GLU A 218 -4.40 6.76 2.86
C GLU A 218 -5.51 7.28 1.94
N VAL A 219 -5.80 8.60 1.99
CA VAL A 219 -6.83 9.19 1.14
C VAL A 219 -6.41 9.18 -0.34
N LEU A 220 -5.14 9.44 -0.66
CA LEU A 220 -4.64 9.37 -2.03
C LEU A 220 -4.64 7.93 -2.55
N GLU A 221 -4.27 6.94 -1.72
CA GLU A 221 -4.33 5.52 -2.07
C GLU A 221 -5.76 5.07 -2.36
N LYS A 222 -6.72 5.48 -1.52
CA LYS A 222 -8.14 5.27 -1.79
C LYS A 222 -8.56 5.88 -3.12
N ASP A 223 -8.08 7.09 -3.43
CA ASP A 223 -8.44 7.74 -4.69
C ASP A 223 -7.87 6.99 -5.91
N PHE A 224 -6.60 6.55 -5.85
CA PHE A 224 -5.94 5.78 -6.90
C PHE A 224 -6.54 4.38 -7.09
N ASN A 225 -6.84 3.68 -5.99
CA ASN A 225 -7.20 2.26 -6.03
C ASN A 225 -8.72 2.02 -6.02
N VAL A 226 -9.51 3.01 -5.58
CA VAL A 226 -10.96 2.88 -5.45
C VAL A 226 -11.72 3.99 -6.15
N THR A 227 -11.58 5.24 -5.71
CA THR A 227 -12.47 6.34 -6.15
C THR A 227 -12.42 6.55 -7.67
N LEU A 228 -11.22 6.67 -8.24
CA LEU A 228 -11.03 6.92 -9.66
C LEU A 228 -11.31 5.66 -10.52
N PRO A 229 -10.78 4.47 -10.21
CA PRO A 229 -11.14 3.25 -10.94
C PRO A 229 -12.65 2.96 -10.93
N LEU A 230 -13.34 3.22 -9.83
CA LEU A 230 -14.79 3.04 -9.75
C LEU A 230 -15.53 4.06 -10.63
N ALA A 231 -15.08 5.30 -10.68
CA ALA A 231 -15.66 6.32 -11.55
C ALA A 231 -15.53 5.96 -13.04
N ILE A 232 -14.37 5.41 -13.43
CA ILE A 232 -14.11 4.94 -14.80
C ILE A 232 -14.96 3.70 -15.12
N SER A 233 -14.88 2.65 -14.30
CA SER A 233 -15.56 1.37 -14.55
C SER A 233 -17.09 1.47 -14.48
N SER A 234 -17.63 2.37 -13.65
CA SER A 234 -19.07 2.68 -13.62
C SER A 234 -19.53 3.55 -14.79
N ASN A 235 -18.63 3.88 -15.73
CA ASN A 235 -18.88 4.71 -16.89
C ASN A 235 -19.59 6.03 -16.54
N LYS A 236 -19.10 6.70 -15.49
CA LYS A 236 -19.58 8.02 -15.08
C LYS A 236 -19.39 9.05 -16.21
N SER A 237 -20.00 10.23 -16.09
CA SER A 237 -19.74 11.29 -17.05
C SER A 237 -18.28 11.75 -17.01
N VAL A 238 -17.78 12.27 -18.14
CA VAL A 238 -16.41 12.83 -18.22
C VAL A 238 -16.20 13.92 -17.16
N ASP A 239 -17.23 14.71 -16.87
CA ASP A 239 -17.16 15.77 -15.85
C ASP A 239 -17.03 15.20 -14.43
N GLU A 240 -17.73 14.11 -14.11
CA GLU A 240 -17.58 13.43 -12.83
C GLU A 240 -16.18 12.82 -12.65
N VAL A 241 -15.63 12.18 -13.68
CA VAL A 241 -14.26 11.66 -13.65
C VAL A 241 -13.25 12.80 -13.51
N ARG A 242 -13.45 13.92 -14.22
CA ARG A 242 -12.60 15.11 -14.09
C ARG A 242 -12.66 15.70 -12.68
N ASN A 243 -13.84 15.70 -12.04
CA ASN A 243 -13.99 16.20 -10.68
C ASN A 243 -13.21 15.35 -9.67
N VAL A 244 -13.23 14.02 -9.80
CA VAL A 244 -12.41 13.13 -8.98
C VAL A 244 -10.92 13.46 -9.16
N ILE A 245 -10.47 13.62 -10.40
CA ILE A 245 -9.06 13.94 -10.69
C ILE A 245 -8.65 15.32 -10.17
N SER A 246 -9.53 16.32 -10.27
CA SER A 246 -9.28 17.66 -9.70
C SER A 246 -9.10 17.62 -8.18
N ASP A 247 -9.92 16.82 -7.49
CA ASP A 247 -9.80 16.61 -6.05
C ASP A 247 -8.50 15.86 -5.69
N MET A 248 -8.09 14.88 -6.50
CA MET A 248 -6.78 14.22 -6.35
C MET A 248 -5.63 15.21 -6.57
N GLN A 249 -5.69 16.06 -7.60
CA GLN A 249 -4.65 17.06 -7.88
C GLN A 249 -4.48 18.05 -6.72
N THR A 250 -5.57 18.45 -6.07
CA THR A 250 -5.52 19.31 -4.87
C THR A 250 -4.77 18.64 -3.71
N LYS A 251 -5.01 17.34 -3.50
CA LYS A 251 -4.29 16.55 -2.48
C LYS A 251 -2.82 16.37 -2.85
N LEU A 252 -2.52 16.18 -4.13
CA LEU A 252 -1.15 16.10 -4.65
C LEU A 252 -0.39 17.43 -4.50
N ASP A 253 -1.05 18.59 -4.64
CA ASP A 253 -0.41 19.89 -4.36
C ASP A 253 0.01 20.04 -2.89
N ARG A 254 -0.82 19.52 -1.97
CA ARG A 254 -0.44 19.43 -0.55
C ARG A 254 0.72 18.46 -0.36
N ALA A 255 0.67 17.28 -0.98
CA ALA A 255 1.74 16.28 -0.92
C ALA A 255 3.08 16.85 -1.40
N LYS A 256 3.08 17.57 -2.53
CA LYS A 256 4.25 18.27 -3.07
C LYS A 256 4.86 19.24 -2.06
N THR A 257 4.01 20.07 -1.43
CA THR A 257 4.45 21.04 -0.43
C THR A 257 5.14 20.36 0.76
N LEU A 258 4.60 19.23 1.24
CA LEU A 258 5.19 18.45 2.34
C LEU A 258 6.53 17.82 1.93
N ILE A 259 6.61 17.24 0.73
CA ILE A 259 7.84 16.67 0.18
C ILE A 259 8.93 17.73 0.03
N GLU A 260 8.62 18.88 -0.56
CA GLU A 260 9.59 19.96 -0.74
C GLU A 260 10.13 20.48 0.60
N LYS A 261 9.28 20.53 1.63
CA LYS A 261 9.70 20.87 2.99
C LYS A 261 10.65 19.80 3.55
N ALA A 262 10.31 18.52 3.41
CA ALA A 262 11.15 17.40 3.87
C ALA A 262 12.49 17.31 3.09
N GLU A 263 12.51 17.63 1.79
CA GLU A 263 13.71 17.72 0.96
C GLU A 263 14.64 18.85 1.43
N LYS A 264 14.09 20.03 1.78
CA LYS A 264 14.87 21.16 2.33
C LYS A 264 15.48 20.80 3.69
N THR A 265 14.69 20.26 4.60
CA THR A 265 15.18 19.86 5.94
C THR A 265 16.28 18.80 5.85
N ARG A 266 16.22 17.85 4.90
CA ARG A 266 17.31 16.89 4.68
C ARG A 266 18.60 17.58 4.22
N LYS A 267 18.53 18.55 3.31
CA LYS A 267 19.70 19.29 2.81
C LYS A 267 20.37 20.17 3.86
N ASP A 268 19.64 20.62 4.89
CA ASP A 268 20.18 21.46 5.96
C ASP A 268 20.91 20.67 7.06
N VAL A 269 20.73 19.35 7.12
CA VAL A 269 21.30 18.46 8.15
C VAL A 269 22.60 17.78 7.68
N PHE A 270 22.89 17.81 6.37
CA PHE A 270 24.11 17.27 5.76
C PHE A 270 25.02 18.40 5.24
#